data_AF-A0AAJ3DBL4-F1
#
_entry.id   AF-A0AAJ3DBL4-F1
#
_cell.length_a   1.000
_cell.length_b   1.000
_cell.length_c   1.000
_cell.angle_alpha   90.00
_cell.angle_beta   90.00
_cell.angle_gamma   90.00
#
_symmetry.space_group_name_H-M   'P 1'
#
loop_
_entity.id
_entity.type
_entity.pdbx_description
1 polymer ?
#
loop_
_entity_poly.entity_id
_entity_poly.type
_entity_poly.pdbx_seq_one_letter_code
_entity_poly.pdbx_strand_id
1 'polypeptide(L)'
;MKLNETLNDYVEFNGVEYSLNLSFDNVIDVFDTLNDASLDESERILMSLGILIGFDEVSAMYEQSGPVGLSELFVEIFNDHIRSGTSSIDDSDMYDIDGNLMPTAAAFQKKTYDLDVDSDAIYSSFMQVYGLDLIEQQGKLHWQKFNALLAGLPDNTRLMQIIQIREWKPEKGDSSEHKAKMKKLQREYRLPDDDVEEFEGKEEEF
;
A
#
# COMPACT_ATOMS: atom_id res chain seq x y z
N MET A 1 10.39 2.76 12.62
CA MET A 1 10.54 4.13 13.14
C MET A 1 11.14 4.12 14.55
N LYS A 2 12.18 4.91 14.80
CA LYS A 2 12.70 5.18 16.15
C LYS A 2 12.24 6.56 16.61
N LEU A 3 11.83 6.69 17.88
CA LEU A 3 11.23 7.92 18.41
C LEU A 3 12.22 9.08 18.63
N ASN A 4 13.52 8.78 18.65
CA ASN A 4 14.60 9.73 18.91
C ASN A 4 15.39 10.12 17.65
N GLU A 5 14.88 9.78 16.47
CA GLU A 5 15.47 10.09 15.17
C GLU A 5 14.42 10.83 14.33
N THR A 6 14.86 11.74 13.46
CA THR A 6 13.98 12.35 12.45
C THR A 6 13.63 11.33 11.38
N LEU A 7 12.48 11.50 10.74
CA LEU A 7 12.16 10.71 9.55
C LEU A 7 13.11 11.12 8.42
N ASN A 8 13.57 10.12 7.67
CA ASN A 8 14.51 10.34 6.58
C ASN A 8 13.71 10.73 5.32
N ASP A 9 13.64 12.04 5.06
CA ASP A 9 12.87 12.63 3.96
C ASP A 9 13.82 13.08 2.82
N TYR A 10 14.94 12.39 2.65
CA TYR A 10 15.88 12.60 1.55
C TYR A 10 16.57 11.29 1.13
N VAL A 11 17.07 11.26 -0.10
CA VAL A 11 17.92 10.21 -0.64
C VAL A 11 19.14 10.83 -1.34
N GLU A 12 20.32 10.24 -1.15
CA GLU A 12 21.53 10.68 -1.86
C GLU A 12 21.84 9.70 -2.99
N PHE A 13 21.70 10.17 -4.23
CA PHE A 13 21.92 9.33 -5.42
C PHE A 13 22.86 10.04 -6.40
N ASN A 14 23.92 9.35 -6.83
CA ASN A 14 24.97 9.90 -7.70
C ASN A 14 25.57 11.24 -7.21
N GLY A 15 25.65 11.43 -5.88
CA GLY A 15 26.19 12.64 -5.26
C GLY A 15 25.25 13.85 -5.29
N VAL A 16 23.98 13.63 -5.61
CA VAL A 16 22.89 14.62 -5.53
C VAL A 16 21.93 14.20 -4.43
N GLU A 17 21.55 15.14 -3.57
CA GLU A 17 20.56 14.93 -2.52
C GLU A 17 19.17 15.33 -3.05
N TYR A 18 18.23 14.38 -3.05
CA TYR A 18 16.83 14.62 -3.44
C TYR A 18 15.96 14.66 -2.18
N SER A 19 15.19 15.74 -2.02
CA SER A 19 14.17 15.80 -0.97
C SER A 19 12.94 15.00 -1.37
N LEU A 20 12.42 14.18 -0.45
CA LEU A 20 11.30 13.29 -0.68
C LEU A 20 10.02 13.85 -0.06
N ASN A 21 8.94 13.89 -0.84
CA ASN A 21 7.60 14.11 -0.32
C ASN A 21 6.91 12.77 -0.03
N LEU A 22 7.16 12.25 1.17
CA LEU A 22 6.61 10.98 1.68
C LEU A 22 5.32 11.18 2.47
N SER A 23 4.50 12.18 2.10
CA SER A 23 3.14 12.28 2.64
C SER A 23 2.30 11.07 2.22
N PHE A 24 1.37 10.65 3.07
CA PHE A 24 0.65 9.39 2.85
C PHE A 24 -0.14 9.39 1.54
N ASP A 25 -0.71 10.53 1.16
CA ASP A 25 -1.45 10.74 -0.08
C ASP A 25 -0.52 10.63 -1.30
N ASN A 26 0.66 11.24 -1.27
CA ASN A 26 1.64 11.05 -2.34
C ASN A 26 2.08 9.59 -2.50
N VAL A 27 2.25 8.86 -1.39
CA VAL A 27 2.63 7.44 -1.46
C VAL A 27 1.48 6.58 -1.99
N ILE A 28 0.22 6.92 -1.68
CA ILE A 28 -0.95 6.28 -2.29
C ILE A 28 -0.98 6.56 -3.80
N ASP A 29 -0.80 7.81 -4.22
CA ASP A 29 -0.75 8.17 -5.65
C ASP A 29 0.36 7.40 -6.41
N VAL A 30 1.49 7.11 -5.75
CA VAL A 30 2.55 6.24 -6.30
C VAL A 30 2.04 4.81 -6.50
N PHE A 31 1.37 4.21 -5.51
CA PHE A 31 0.80 2.87 -5.68
C PHE A 31 -0.25 2.83 -6.79
N ASP A 32 -1.10 3.84 -6.88
CA ASP A 32 -2.11 3.95 -7.95
C ASP A 32 -1.45 4.05 -9.31
N THR A 33 -0.41 4.89 -9.43
CA THR A 33 0.40 5.04 -10.64
C THR A 33 1.04 3.72 -11.05
N LEU A 34 1.62 2.96 -10.11
CA LEU A 34 2.25 1.67 -10.39
C LEU A 34 1.25 0.60 -10.88
N ASN A 35 -0.01 0.70 -10.43
CA ASN A 35 -1.09 -0.20 -10.82
C ASN A 35 -1.87 0.27 -12.06
N ASP A 36 -1.58 1.45 -12.61
CA ASP A 36 -2.25 1.97 -13.79
C ASP A 36 -1.84 1.20 -15.06
N ALA A 37 -2.72 0.29 -15.48
CA ALA A 37 -2.54 -0.53 -16.67
C ALA A 37 -2.49 0.26 -17.99
N SER A 38 -2.86 1.55 -17.99
CA SER A 38 -2.78 2.41 -19.16
C SER A 38 -1.37 2.98 -19.41
N LEU A 39 -0.51 2.95 -18.39
CA LEU A 39 0.87 3.41 -18.45
C LEU A 39 1.82 2.24 -18.70
N ASP A 40 2.87 2.47 -19.49
CA ASP A 40 4.01 1.55 -19.58
C ASP A 40 4.92 1.65 -18.34
N GLU A 41 5.86 0.71 -18.18
CA GLU A 41 6.74 0.65 -17.02
C GLU A 41 7.57 1.93 -16.83
N SER A 42 8.08 2.51 -17.91
CA SER A 42 8.89 3.72 -17.86
C SER A 42 8.05 4.93 -17.47
N GLU A 43 6.83 5.03 -18.00
CA GLU A 43 5.86 6.07 -17.65
C GLU A 43 5.49 5.99 -16.16
N ARG A 44 5.24 4.79 -15.63
CA ARG A 44 4.92 4.60 -14.19
C ARG A 44 6.06 5.05 -13.29
N ILE A 45 7.31 4.68 -13.62
CA ILE A 45 8.50 5.09 -12.86
C ILE A 45 8.65 6.61 -12.90
N LEU A 46 8.55 7.22 -14.09
CA LEU A 46 8.69 8.66 -14.27
C LEU A 46 7.63 9.44 -13.49
N MET A 47 6.37 9.02 -13.57
CA MET A 47 5.26 9.63 -12.84
C MET A 47 5.41 9.46 -11.33
N SER A 48 5.82 8.26 -10.88
CA SER A 48 6.05 7.98 -9.44
C SER A 48 7.17 8.85 -8.87
N LEU A 49 8.29 9.00 -9.59
CA LEU A 49 9.34 9.93 -9.19
C LEU A 49 8.85 11.39 -9.23
N GLY A 50 8.05 11.76 -10.24
CA GLY A 50 7.45 13.09 -10.32
C GLY A 50 6.62 13.45 -9.09
N ILE A 51 5.90 12.47 -8.52
CA ILE A 51 5.14 12.62 -7.27
C ILE A 51 6.06 12.75 -6.06
N LEU A 52 7.13 11.94 -6.00
CA LEU A 52 8.00 11.83 -4.82
C LEU A 52 9.03 12.96 -4.70
N ILE A 53 9.62 13.39 -5.81
CA ILE A 53 10.74 14.36 -5.84
C ILE A 53 10.46 15.60 -6.71
N GLY A 54 9.35 15.60 -7.46
CA GLY A 54 8.99 16.69 -8.37
C GLY A 54 9.52 16.50 -9.79
N PHE A 55 8.73 16.91 -10.79
CA PHE A 55 9.08 16.72 -12.21
C PHE A 55 10.33 17.49 -12.67
N ASP A 56 10.68 18.59 -12.01
CA ASP A 56 11.90 19.35 -12.32
C ASP A 56 13.15 18.53 -11.99
N GLU A 57 13.17 17.85 -10.83
CA GLU A 57 14.27 16.96 -10.42
C GLU A 57 14.36 15.72 -11.32
N VAL A 58 13.21 15.13 -11.67
CA VAL A 58 13.14 14.02 -12.63
C VAL A 58 13.73 14.41 -13.98
N SER A 59 13.40 15.60 -14.47
CA SER A 59 13.91 16.09 -15.76
C SER A 59 15.42 16.28 -15.72
N ALA A 60 15.96 16.90 -14.67
CA ALA A 60 17.40 17.06 -14.48
C ALA A 60 18.12 15.72 -14.39
N MET A 61 17.55 14.75 -13.68
CA MET A 61 18.11 13.43 -13.55
C MET A 61 18.08 12.63 -14.85
N TYR A 62 17.01 12.75 -15.64
CA TYR A 62 16.93 12.12 -16.95
C TYR A 62 18.03 12.62 -17.89
N GLU A 63 18.35 13.92 -17.86
CA GLU A 63 19.45 14.48 -18.63
C GLU A 63 20.82 13.95 -18.19
N GLN A 64 21.00 13.70 -16.89
CA GLN A 64 22.27 13.24 -16.32
C GLN A 64 22.50 11.74 -16.50
N SER A 65 21.48 10.92 -16.23
CA SER A 65 21.62 9.46 -16.05
C SER A 65 20.65 8.65 -16.92
N GLY A 66 19.78 9.30 -17.68
CA GLY A 66 18.82 8.65 -18.58
C GLY A 66 17.79 7.78 -17.85
N PRO A 67 17.06 6.92 -18.60
CA PRO A 67 16.03 6.06 -18.05
C PRO A 67 16.54 5.10 -16.96
N VAL A 68 17.75 4.55 -17.15
CA VAL A 68 18.33 3.59 -16.19
C VAL A 68 18.56 4.22 -14.83
N GLY A 69 19.08 5.46 -14.79
CA GLY A 69 19.26 6.17 -13.52
C GLY A 69 17.95 6.46 -12.81
N LEU A 70 16.89 6.80 -13.55
CA LEU A 70 15.56 6.98 -12.96
C LEU A 70 15.05 5.68 -12.33
N SER A 71 15.18 4.55 -13.03
CA SER A 71 14.82 3.24 -12.48
C SER A 71 15.59 2.90 -11.21
N GLU A 72 16.91 3.15 -11.18
CA GLU A 72 17.76 2.92 -10.01
C GLU A 72 17.34 3.78 -8.81
N LEU A 73 17.15 5.10 -9.01
CA LEU A 73 16.68 5.99 -7.95
C LEU A 73 15.30 5.59 -7.43
N PHE A 74 14.38 5.24 -8.34
CA PHE A 74 13.05 4.80 -7.95
C PHE A 74 13.11 3.56 -7.05
N VAL A 75 13.90 2.55 -7.43
CA VAL A 75 14.08 1.33 -6.63
C VAL A 75 14.67 1.65 -5.26
N GLU A 76 15.65 2.56 -5.18
CA GLU A 76 16.25 2.99 -3.91
C GLU A 76 15.22 3.67 -3.00
N ILE A 77 14.49 4.67 -3.51
CA ILE A 77 13.45 5.36 -2.74
C ILE A 77 12.36 4.38 -2.30
N PHE A 78 11.90 3.52 -3.20
CA PHE A 78 10.80 2.60 -2.92
C PHE A 78 11.16 1.60 -1.82
N ASN A 79 12.35 0.99 -1.89
CA ASN A 79 12.79 0.01 -0.91
C ASN A 79 13.07 0.64 0.46
N ASP A 80 13.81 1.76 0.48
CA ASP A 80 14.32 2.30 1.72
C ASP A 80 13.28 3.17 2.46
N HIS A 81 12.39 3.84 1.73
CA HIS A 81 11.47 4.84 2.31
C HIS A 81 10.00 4.42 2.29
N ILE A 82 9.56 3.66 1.28
CA ILE A 82 8.14 3.29 1.12
C ILE A 82 7.86 1.90 1.71
N ARG A 83 8.66 0.89 1.37
CA ARG A 83 8.47 -0.52 1.78
C ARG A 83 8.83 -0.78 3.25
N SER A 84 9.85 -0.11 3.77
CA SER A 84 10.37 -0.31 5.14
C SER A 84 9.35 -0.07 6.27
N GLY A 85 8.17 0.51 5.97
CA GLY A 85 7.10 0.80 6.93
C GLY A 85 5.97 -0.24 7.02
N THR A 86 5.89 -1.21 6.10
CA THR A 86 4.78 -2.18 6.03
C THR A 86 5.23 -3.54 6.54
N SER A 87 5.22 -3.74 7.85
CA SER A 87 5.64 -5.01 8.51
C SER A 87 4.67 -6.20 8.29
N SER A 88 3.94 -6.21 7.18
CA SER A 88 3.07 -7.30 6.77
C SER A 88 3.15 -7.60 5.27
N ILE A 89 4.15 -7.08 4.54
CA ILE A 89 4.43 -7.45 3.15
C ILE A 89 5.64 -8.40 3.18
N ASP A 90 5.42 -9.68 2.90
CA ASP A 90 6.47 -10.71 2.85
C ASP A 90 7.51 -10.36 1.76
N ASP A 91 8.78 -10.55 2.09
CA ASP A 91 9.94 -10.07 1.32
C ASP A 91 10.47 -11.07 0.27
N SER A 92 9.75 -12.15 -0.05
CA SER A 92 10.37 -13.27 -0.78
C SER A 92 10.31 -13.26 -2.31
N ASP A 93 9.42 -12.53 -3.00
CA ASP A 93 9.08 -12.91 -4.40
C ASP A 93 9.03 -11.79 -5.45
N MET A 94 9.77 -10.68 -5.30
CA MET A 94 9.62 -9.51 -6.20
C MET A 94 10.63 -9.35 -7.34
N TYR A 95 11.62 -10.23 -7.45
CA TYR A 95 12.57 -10.20 -8.57
C TYR A 95 12.47 -11.50 -9.35
N ASP A 96 12.30 -11.39 -10.67
CA ASP A 96 12.55 -12.54 -11.53
C ASP A 96 14.05 -12.91 -11.51
N ILE A 97 14.38 -14.04 -12.13
CA ILE A 97 15.76 -14.56 -12.19
C ILE A 97 16.70 -13.58 -12.94
N ASP A 98 16.13 -12.62 -13.68
CA ASP A 98 16.84 -11.63 -14.49
C ASP A 98 16.91 -10.24 -13.81
N GLY A 99 16.32 -10.07 -12.61
CA GLY A 99 16.38 -8.85 -11.81
C GLY A 99 15.33 -7.78 -12.15
N ASN A 100 14.31 -8.10 -12.95
CA ASN A 100 13.22 -7.17 -13.25
C ASN A 100 12.15 -7.21 -12.15
N LEU A 101 11.48 -6.07 -11.94
CA LEU A 101 10.27 -5.99 -11.11
C LEU A 101 9.16 -6.81 -11.80
N MET A 102 8.70 -7.90 -11.17
CA MET A 102 7.57 -8.63 -11.73
C MET A 102 6.30 -7.74 -11.74
N PRO A 103 5.53 -7.71 -12.84
CA PRO A 103 4.24 -7.04 -12.84
C PRO A 103 3.30 -7.79 -11.90
N THR A 104 2.71 -7.02 -10.97
CA THR A 104 1.68 -7.34 -9.98
C THR A 104 2.17 -7.87 -8.62
N ALA A 105 2.26 -6.93 -7.68
CA ALA A 105 2.19 -7.15 -6.23
C ALA A 105 0.77 -7.59 -5.75
N ALA A 106 0.04 -8.35 -6.58
CA ALA A 106 -1.26 -8.93 -6.25
C ALA A 106 -1.17 -10.46 -6.03
N ALA A 107 -0.01 -11.07 -6.21
CA ALA A 107 0.17 -12.50 -6.09
C ALA A 107 0.80 -12.85 -4.72
N PHE A 108 -0.04 -13.39 -3.82
CA PHE A 108 0.33 -14.25 -2.67
C PHE A 108 0.59 -13.65 -1.28
N GLN A 109 -0.08 -12.56 -0.91
CA GLN A 109 -0.45 -12.33 0.49
C GLN A 109 -1.89 -11.82 0.58
N LYS A 110 -2.70 -12.45 1.44
CA LYS A 110 -4.11 -12.07 1.64
C LYS A 110 -4.16 -10.65 2.22
N LYS A 111 -4.43 -9.66 1.38
CA LYS A 111 -4.71 -8.29 1.82
C LYS A 111 -5.91 -8.33 2.76
N THR A 112 -5.75 -7.86 4.00
CA THR A 112 -6.83 -7.81 4.99
C THR A 112 -7.65 -6.53 4.86
N TYR A 113 -7.05 -5.49 4.29
CA TYR A 113 -7.67 -4.24 3.91
C TYR A 113 -7.06 -3.72 2.60
N ASP A 114 -7.78 -2.79 1.98
CA ASP A 114 -7.36 -2.08 0.78
C ASP A 114 -7.60 -0.58 0.98
N LEU A 115 -6.60 0.25 0.65
CA LEU A 115 -6.63 1.69 0.97
C LEU A 115 -7.74 2.44 0.21
N ASP A 116 -8.12 1.95 -0.97
CA ASP A 116 -9.17 2.56 -1.80
C ASP A 116 -10.55 2.04 -1.38
N VAL A 117 -10.69 0.71 -1.30
CA VAL A 117 -11.98 0.07 -0.96
C VAL A 117 -12.41 0.42 0.46
N ASP A 118 -11.46 0.49 1.40
CA ASP A 118 -11.73 0.78 2.80
C ASP A 118 -11.48 2.25 3.19
N SER A 119 -11.30 3.14 2.21
CA SER A 119 -11.01 4.58 2.42
C SER A 119 -11.93 5.26 3.44
N ASP A 120 -13.24 5.07 3.34
CA ASP A 120 -14.23 5.60 4.31
C ASP A 120 -14.05 5.03 5.73
N ALA A 121 -13.72 3.74 5.82
CA ALA A 121 -13.49 3.07 7.10
C ALA A 121 -12.17 3.53 7.73
N ILE A 122 -11.13 3.73 6.92
CA ILE A 122 -9.83 4.29 7.34
C ILE A 122 -10.05 5.72 7.84
N TYR A 123 -10.69 6.59 7.05
CA TYR A 123 -10.97 7.99 7.41
C TYR A 123 -11.73 8.08 8.73
N SER A 124 -12.86 7.38 8.85
CA SER A 124 -13.67 7.40 10.07
C SER A 124 -12.93 6.86 11.29
N SER A 125 -12.06 5.85 11.11
CA SER A 125 -11.25 5.28 12.20
C SER A 125 -10.16 6.25 12.67
N PHE A 126 -9.48 6.95 11.75
CA PHE A 126 -8.50 7.98 12.09
C PHE A 126 -9.14 9.16 12.82
N MET A 127 -10.28 9.63 12.32
CA MET A 127 -11.05 10.69 12.95
C MET A 127 -11.51 10.28 14.36
N GLN A 128 -12.05 9.07 14.52
CA GLN A 128 -12.54 8.56 15.81
C GLN A 128 -11.43 8.45 16.86
N VAL A 129 -10.27 7.91 16.49
CA VAL A 129 -9.22 7.51 17.46
C VAL A 129 -8.22 8.63 17.70
N TYR A 130 -7.81 9.32 16.65
CA TYR A 130 -6.74 10.31 16.71
C TYR A 130 -7.22 11.75 16.53
N GLY A 131 -8.49 11.96 16.13
CA GLY A 131 -9.01 13.30 15.80
C GLY A 131 -8.31 13.89 14.57
N LEU A 132 -7.80 13.03 13.68
CA LEU A 132 -7.09 13.45 12.46
C LEU A 132 -8.05 13.43 11.27
N ASP A 133 -8.25 14.60 10.67
CA ASP A 133 -8.88 14.71 9.36
C ASP A 133 -7.84 14.40 8.27
N LEU A 134 -7.90 13.19 7.69
CA LEU A 134 -6.94 12.78 6.67
C LEU A 134 -6.98 13.66 5.42
N ILE A 135 -8.12 14.27 5.09
CA ILE A 135 -8.23 15.19 3.95
C ILE A 135 -7.45 16.47 4.25
N GLU A 136 -7.51 17.00 5.48
CA GLU A 136 -6.69 18.15 5.88
C GLU A 136 -5.20 17.81 6.07
N GLN A 137 -4.87 16.53 6.23
CA GLN A 137 -3.50 16.04 6.41
C GLN A 137 -2.77 15.70 5.10
N GLN A 138 -3.43 15.83 3.95
CA GLN A 138 -2.78 15.70 2.63
C GLN A 138 -1.55 16.61 2.51
N GLY A 139 -0.45 16.06 2.00
CA GLY A 139 0.85 16.74 1.90
C GLY A 139 1.57 16.98 3.24
N LYS A 140 1.05 16.47 4.37
CA LYS A 140 1.59 16.75 5.72
C LYS A 140 1.87 15.49 6.54
N LEU A 141 0.95 14.54 6.56
CA LEU A 141 1.09 13.34 7.37
C LEU A 141 2.02 12.35 6.67
N HIS A 142 3.24 12.23 7.19
CA HIS A 142 4.25 11.32 6.66
C HIS A 142 3.77 9.85 6.68
N TRP A 143 4.09 9.10 5.62
CA TRP A 143 3.75 7.70 5.37
C TRP A 143 4.02 6.75 6.55
N GLN A 144 5.25 6.77 7.10
CA GLN A 144 5.57 5.99 8.31
C GLN A 144 4.68 6.32 9.52
N LYS A 145 4.27 7.58 9.71
CA LYS A 145 3.34 7.96 10.79
C LYS A 145 1.94 7.45 10.49
N PHE A 146 1.48 7.59 9.25
CA PHE A 146 0.20 7.04 8.79
C PHE A 146 0.13 5.53 9.06
N ASN A 147 1.14 4.76 8.65
CA ASN A 147 1.20 3.31 8.88
C ASN A 147 1.24 2.96 10.37
N ALA A 148 2.00 3.69 11.18
CA ALA A 148 2.04 3.46 12.62
C ALA A 148 0.67 3.71 13.28
N LEU A 149 -0.06 4.74 12.83
CA LEU A 149 -1.42 5.04 13.31
C LEU A 149 -2.44 4.01 12.84
N LEU A 150 -2.35 3.57 11.58
CA LEU A 150 -3.20 2.54 10.99
C LEU A 150 -3.03 1.20 11.72
N ALA A 151 -1.79 0.76 11.95
CA ALA A 151 -1.48 -0.46 12.70
C ALA A 151 -1.88 -0.38 14.19
N GLY A 152 -2.01 0.84 14.72
CA GLY A 152 -2.42 1.10 16.11
C GLY A 152 -3.93 1.21 16.33
N LEU A 153 -4.76 0.98 15.31
CA LEU A 153 -6.21 1.12 15.43
C LEU A 153 -6.80 0.06 16.39
N PRO A 154 -7.66 0.46 17.34
CA PRO A 154 -8.32 -0.47 18.26
C PRO A 154 -9.45 -1.26 17.57
N ASP A 155 -9.75 -2.45 18.09
CA ASP A 155 -10.75 -3.40 17.58
C ASP A 155 -12.16 -2.83 17.38
N ASN A 156 -12.52 -1.79 18.13
CA ASN A 156 -13.84 -1.17 18.07
C ASN A 156 -13.99 -0.12 16.95
N THR A 157 -12.97 0.06 16.11
CA THR A 157 -13.03 0.95 14.94
C THR A 157 -13.69 0.28 13.74
N ARG A 158 -14.17 1.11 12.80
CA ARG A 158 -14.85 0.60 11.61
C ARG A 158 -13.94 -0.28 10.76
N LEU A 159 -12.68 0.14 10.57
CA LEU A 159 -11.71 -0.63 9.80
C LEU A 159 -11.40 -1.97 10.46
N MET A 160 -11.12 -1.98 11.78
CA MET A 160 -10.81 -3.22 12.49
C MET A 160 -11.99 -4.20 12.50
N GLN A 161 -13.22 -3.71 12.59
CA GLN A 161 -14.41 -4.56 12.45
C GLN A 161 -14.50 -5.21 11.06
N ILE A 162 -14.17 -4.48 10.00
CA ILE A 162 -14.15 -5.02 8.63
C ILE A 162 -13.08 -6.10 8.50
N ILE A 163 -11.87 -5.84 8.98
CA ILE A 163 -10.76 -6.79 8.99
C ILE A 163 -11.16 -8.07 9.74
N GLN A 164 -11.71 -7.93 10.96
CA GLN A 164 -12.18 -9.07 11.76
C GLN A 164 -13.26 -9.87 11.04
N ILE A 165 -14.18 -9.22 10.31
CA ILE A 165 -15.18 -9.92 9.49
C ILE A 165 -14.50 -10.71 8.37
N ARG A 166 -13.57 -10.11 7.61
CA ARG A 166 -12.84 -10.75 6.51
C ARG A 166 -11.99 -11.93 6.95
N GLU A 167 -11.41 -11.84 8.15
CA GLU A 167 -10.54 -12.87 8.73
C GLU A 167 -11.31 -13.94 9.50
N TRP A 168 -12.58 -13.70 9.82
CA TRP A 168 -13.38 -14.61 10.63
C TRP A 168 -13.44 -16.02 10.03
N LYS A 169 -13.22 -17.02 10.89
CA LYS A 169 -13.34 -18.44 10.56
C LYS A 169 -14.38 -19.09 11.49
N PRO A 170 -15.23 -19.99 10.98
CA PRO A 170 -16.22 -20.66 11.80
C PRO A 170 -15.56 -21.58 12.84
N GLU A 171 -16.06 -21.53 14.07
CA GLU A 171 -15.57 -22.37 15.17
C GLU A 171 -16.51 -23.54 15.52
N LYS A 172 -15.98 -24.52 16.26
CA LYS A 172 -16.77 -25.63 16.81
C LYS A 172 -17.63 -25.12 17.96
N GLY A 173 -18.88 -24.81 17.67
CA GLY A 173 -19.85 -24.28 18.64
C GLY A 173 -20.74 -23.19 18.07
N ASP A 174 -20.30 -22.56 16.97
CA ASP A 174 -21.07 -21.53 16.29
C ASP A 174 -22.40 -22.06 15.76
N SER A 175 -23.47 -21.32 16.05
CA SER A 175 -24.80 -21.62 15.54
C SER A 175 -24.86 -21.48 14.02
N SER A 176 -25.75 -22.24 13.37
CA SER A 176 -25.95 -22.14 11.92
C SER A 176 -26.33 -20.71 11.50
N GLU A 177 -27.13 -20.02 12.32
CA GLU A 177 -27.53 -18.63 12.11
C GLU A 177 -26.35 -17.66 12.20
N HIS A 178 -25.47 -17.81 13.19
CA HIS A 178 -24.27 -16.97 13.33
C HIS A 178 -23.34 -17.15 12.12
N LYS A 179 -23.11 -18.40 11.70
CA LYS A 179 -22.32 -18.71 10.49
C LYS A 179 -22.92 -18.08 9.24
N ALA A 180 -24.24 -18.15 9.07
CA ALA A 180 -24.93 -17.56 7.93
C ALA A 180 -24.79 -16.03 7.92
N LYS A 181 -24.92 -15.39 9.10
CA LYS A 181 -24.72 -13.94 9.25
C LYS A 181 -23.30 -13.52 8.90
N MET A 182 -22.29 -14.20 9.44
CA MET A 182 -20.88 -13.88 9.18
C MET A 182 -20.52 -14.09 7.71
N LYS A 183 -20.98 -15.18 7.09
CA LYS A 183 -20.80 -15.39 5.63
C LYS A 183 -21.44 -14.29 4.79
N LYS A 184 -22.61 -13.77 5.19
CA LYS A 184 -23.24 -12.65 4.50
C LYS A 184 -22.39 -11.38 4.60
N LEU A 185 -21.89 -11.06 5.80
CA LEU A 185 -21.03 -9.90 6.01
C LEU A 185 -19.68 -10.04 5.28
N GLN A 186 -19.10 -11.23 5.23
CA GLN A 186 -17.89 -11.49 4.45
C GLN A 186 -18.09 -11.23 2.96
N ARG A 187 -19.27 -11.57 2.39
CA ARG A 187 -19.59 -11.23 1.01
C ARG A 187 -19.80 -9.73 0.80
N GLU A 188 -20.34 -9.03 1.79
CA GLU A 188 -20.59 -7.59 1.73
C GLU A 188 -19.28 -6.80 1.75
N TYR A 189 -18.31 -7.21 2.56
CA TYR A 189 -17.03 -6.53 2.72
C TYR A 189 -15.88 -7.17 1.94
N ARG A 190 -16.16 -8.08 1.01
CA ARG A 190 -15.11 -8.77 0.25
C ARG A 190 -14.28 -7.78 -0.60
N LEU A 191 -12.98 -8.04 -0.76
CA LEU A 191 -12.14 -7.23 -1.65
C LEU A 191 -12.32 -7.66 -3.13
N PRO A 192 -12.19 -6.75 -4.11
CA PRO A 192 -12.35 -7.09 -5.53
C PRO A 192 -11.44 -8.23 -6.02
N ASP A 193 -10.20 -8.29 -5.54
CA ASP A 193 -9.24 -9.35 -5.93
C ASP A 193 -9.63 -10.74 -5.41
N ASP A 194 -10.49 -10.84 -4.38
CA ASP A 194 -11.01 -12.13 -3.90
C ASP A 194 -12.04 -12.75 -4.88
N ASP A 195 -12.50 -12.01 -5.91
CA ASP A 195 -13.41 -12.54 -6.93
C ASP A 195 -12.70 -13.51 -7.88
N VAL A 196 -11.38 -13.38 -8.07
CA VAL A 196 -10.60 -14.20 -9.00
C VAL A 196 -10.38 -15.62 -8.45
N GLU A 197 -10.15 -15.74 -7.13
CA GLU A 197 -9.95 -17.03 -6.46
C GLU A 197 -11.21 -17.92 -6.44
N GLU A 198 -12.42 -17.35 -6.39
CA GLU A 198 -13.66 -18.14 -6.35
C GLU A 198 -14.02 -18.77 -7.71
N PHE A 199 -13.42 -18.28 -8.81
CA PHE A 199 -13.57 -18.86 -10.15
C PHE A 199 -12.56 -19.97 -10.44
N GLU A 200 -11.34 -19.91 -9.92
CA GLU A 200 -10.33 -20.96 -10.10
C GLU A 200 -10.49 -22.13 -9.11
N GLY A 201 -11.11 -21.90 -7.94
CA GLY A 201 -11.35 -22.93 -6.92
C GLY A 201 -12.60 -23.80 -7.10
N LYS A 202 -13.29 -23.76 -8.26
CA LYS A 202 -14.55 -24.51 -8.51
C LYS A 202 -14.46 -25.61 -9.58
N GLU A 203 -13.27 -26.09 -9.95
CA GLU A 203 -13.13 -27.31 -10.77
C GLU A 203 -12.75 -28.58 -10.00
N GLU A 204 -12.50 -28.53 -8.69
CA GLU A 204 -12.34 -29.76 -7.88
C GLU A 204 -13.22 -29.72 -6.63
N GLU A 205 -14.46 -30.22 -6.75
CA GLU A 205 -15.00 -31.24 -5.83
C GLU A 205 -16.42 -31.71 -6.25
N PHE A 206 -16.47 -33.00 -6.65
CA PHE A 206 -17.57 -33.96 -6.86
C PHE A 206 -18.37 -33.96 -8.18
#